data_AF-A0A182U609-F1
#
_entry.id   AF-A0A182U609-F1
#
_cell.length_a   1.000
_cell.length_b   1.000
_cell.length_c   1.000
_cell.angle_alpha   90.00
_cell.angle_beta   90.00
_cell.angle_gamma   90.00
#
_symmetry.space_group_name_H-M   'P 1'
#
loop_
_entity.id
_entity.type
_entity.pdbx_description
1 polymer ?
#
loop_
_entity_poly.entity_id
_entity_poly.type
_entity_poly.pdbx_seq_one_letter_code
_entity_poly.pdbx_strand_id
1 'polypeptide(L)'
;MTPELSNFETDSPARQQYSAHNPIEQYVLLAKGAKGAACTELIKQVLEAPGVHVFGELLAMPNIEELQNGPHANYYNTLNLFAYGTYRQYLENQTKLIQLSPAMQKKLQHLTVVSLAIKSKCIPYNELLDELDIKNVRVLEDLIIEAIYADVIHGKLDQKNKQLEVDYAIGRDIRKGDVKEIASTLQEWSDSCETILLCLETQINRANTEKQKRIKHKESIDQEIANLKKAIKTQAVESDEAMATDTCRDIVGGLDLRKKPAKSKSLKGSDVHQISRVVRVIGVSTQRLIRVLAIGIRSYFEQGRHRINAKSCYAASQPKSHYVFHCFHHGWIAVV
;
A
#
# COMPACT_ATOMS: atom_id res chain seq x y z
N MET A 1 -11.02 32.89 53.39
CA MET A 1 -11.96 33.00 52.26
C MET A 1 -11.22 32.56 51.00
N THR A 2 -11.33 31.27 50.71
CA THR A 2 -10.80 30.56 49.55
C THR A 2 -11.95 29.71 49.06
N PRO A 3 -12.48 29.90 47.85
CA PRO A 3 -13.61 29.12 47.39
C PRO A 3 -13.14 27.76 46.85
N GLU A 4 -13.83 26.71 47.30
CA GLU A 4 -13.84 25.37 46.74
C GLU A 4 -14.40 25.40 45.31
N LEU A 5 -13.79 24.64 44.40
CA LEU A 5 -14.41 24.23 43.13
C LEU A 5 -14.06 22.76 42.86
N SER A 6 -14.99 21.91 43.28
CA SER A 6 -15.54 20.72 42.62
C SER A 6 -14.66 19.87 41.69
N ASN A 7 -14.57 18.59 42.07
CA ASN A 7 -14.34 17.42 41.23
C ASN A 7 -14.92 17.54 39.81
N PHE A 8 -14.07 17.28 38.81
CA PHE A 8 -14.50 16.85 37.48
C PHE A 8 -13.62 15.66 37.07
N GLU A 9 -14.09 14.47 37.42
CA GLU A 9 -13.72 13.25 36.74
C GLU A 9 -14.14 13.38 35.28
N THR A 10 -13.20 13.29 34.36
CA THR A 10 -13.48 12.91 32.97
C THR A 10 -12.60 11.73 32.63
N ASP A 11 -13.10 10.60 33.12
CA ASP A 11 -12.91 9.30 32.50
C ASP A 11 -13.30 9.43 31.01
N SER A 12 -12.42 9.01 30.11
CA SER A 12 -12.77 8.82 28.70
C SER A 12 -12.10 7.52 28.25
N PRO A 13 -12.90 6.45 28.12
CA PRO A 13 -12.40 5.11 27.96
C PRO A 13 -11.90 4.93 26.53
N ALA A 14 -10.88 4.09 26.40
CA ALA A 14 -10.55 3.43 25.15
C ALA A 14 -11.83 2.91 24.50
N ARG A 15 -12.17 3.38 23.29
CA ARG A 15 -13.12 2.68 22.41
C ARG A 15 -12.50 1.35 21.98
N GLN A 16 -12.51 0.39 22.89
CA GLN A 16 -12.71 -1.01 22.56
C GLN A 16 -14.21 -1.19 22.41
N GLN A 17 -14.76 -0.88 21.24
CA GLN A 17 -16.05 -1.45 20.85
C GLN A 17 -15.83 -2.92 20.47
N TYR A 18 -15.57 -3.74 21.49
CA TYR A 18 -15.77 -5.19 21.44
C TYR A 18 -16.76 -5.53 22.55
N SER A 19 -17.99 -5.03 22.39
CA SER A 19 -19.14 -5.48 23.17
C SER A 19 -20.39 -5.37 22.31
N ALA A 20 -20.42 -6.14 21.23
CA ALA A 20 -21.65 -6.73 20.76
C ALA A 20 -21.42 -8.23 20.91
N HIS A 21 -22.22 -8.89 21.74
CA HIS A 21 -22.31 -10.35 21.81
C HIS A 21 -22.33 -10.85 20.37
N ASN A 22 -21.33 -11.62 19.93
CA ASN A 22 -21.28 -12.06 18.54
C ASN A 22 -22.57 -12.89 18.34
N PRO A 23 -23.53 -12.46 17.49
CA PRO A 23 -24.86 -13.05 17.49
C PRO A 23 -24.78 -14.56 17.20
N ILE A 24 -23.75 -14.98 16.48
CA ILE A 24 -23.43 -16.38 16.20
C ILE A 24 -23.19 -17.22 17.47
N GLU A 25 -22.55 -16.69 18.52
CA GLU A 25 -22.22 -17.46 19.74
C GLU A 25 -23.49 -17.95 20.45
N GLN A 26 -24.53 -17.10 20.49
CA GLN A 26 -25.82 -17.46 21.04
C GLN A 26 -26.44 -18.62 20.25
N TYR A 27 -26.38 -18.57 18.92
CA TYR A 27 -26.91 -19.63 18.06
C TYR A 27 -26.08 -20.91 18.13
N VAL A 28 -24.76 -20.83 18.26
CA VAL A 28 -23.88 -21.99 18.46
C VAL A 28 -24.17 -22.67 19.80
N LEU A 29 -24.45 -21.90 20.86
CA LEU A 29 -24.85 -22.45 22.15
C LEU A 29 -26.19 -23.19 22.05
N LEU A 30 -27.18 -22.60 21.35
CA LEU A 30 -28.46 -23.25 21.10
C LEU A 30 -28.31 -24.51 20.23
N ALA A 31 -27.39 -24.49 19.25
CA ALA A 31 -27.10 -25.63 18.40
C ALA A 31 -26.61 -26.85 19.19
N LYS A 32 -25.85 -26.65 20.27
CA LYS A 32 -25.36 -27.75 21.14
C LYS A 32 -26.50 -28.55 21.78
N GLY A 33 -27.58 -27.87 22.18
CA GLY A 33 -28.74 -28.50 22.82
C GLY A 33 -29.85 -28.92 21.86
N ALA A 34 -29.87 -28.38 20.64
CA ALA A 34 -30.88 -28.68 19.64
C ALA A 34 -30.60 -30.01 18.91
N LYS A 35 -31.67 -30.78 18.62
CA LYS A 35 -31.62 -32.00 17.80
C LYS A 35 -32.80 -32.03 16.81
N GLY A 36 -32.57 -32.57 15.62
CA GLY A 36 -33.61 -32.80 14.61
C GLY A 36 -34.39 -31.54 14.24
N ALA A 37 -35.71 -31.52 14.50
CA ALA A 37 -36.60 -30.40 14.18
C ALA A 37 -36.23 -29.07 14.88
N ALA A 38 -35.61 -29.14 16.06
CA ALA A 38 -35.13 -27.93 16.73
C ALA A 38 -33.97 -27.28 15.94
N CYS A 39 -33.12 -28.09 15.29
CA CYS A 39 -32.04 -27.59 14.45
C CYS A 39 -32.58 -26.95 13.17
N THR A 40 -33.67 -27.46 12.58
CA THR A 40 -34.26 -26.85 11.38
C THR A 40 -34.81 -25.46 11.66
N GLU A 41 -35.45 -25.27 12.81
CA GLU A 41 -35.93 -23.94 13.22
C GLU A 41 -34.78 -23.00 13.59
N LEU A 42 -33.74 -23.51 14.26
CA LEU A 42 -32.53 -22.75 14.53
C LEU A 42 -31.86 -22.25 13.23
N ILE A 43 -31.76 -23.11 12.20
CA ILE A 43 -31.21 -22.73 10.89
C ILE A 43 -32.03 -21.60 10.27
N LYS A 44 -33.37 -21.69 10.29
CA LYS A 44 -34.22 -20.59 9.78
C LYS A 44 -33.97 -19.28 10.52
N GLN A 45 -33.92 -19.33 11.85
CA GLN A 45 -33.67 -18.13 12.67
C GLN A 45 -32.30 -17.51 12.37
N VAL A 46 -31.26 -18.33 12.24
CA VAL A 46 -29.89 -17.89 11.90
C VAL A 46 -29.83 -17.27 10.50
N LEU A 47 -30.53 -17.87 9.53
CA LEU A 47 -30.58 -17.35 8.16
C LEU A 47 -31.31 -16.00 8.09
N GLU A 48 -32.34 -15.78 8.91
CA GLU A 48 -33.03 -14.48 9.00
C GLU A 48 -32.34 -13.44 9.88
N ALA A 49 -31.48 -13.86 10.81
CA ALA A 49 -30.81 -12.97 11.74
C ALA A 49 -29.93 -11.93 11.00
N PRO A 50 -30.18 -10.61 11.19
CA PRO A 50 -29.32 -9.57 10.64
C PRO A 50 -27.96 -9.58 11.36
N GLY A 51 -26.87 -9.28 10.63
CA GLY A 51 -25.50 -9.24 11.18
C GLY A 51 -24.79 -10.60 11.28
N VAL A 52 -25.50 -11.72 11.11
CA VAL A 52 -24.87 -13.05 11.04
C VAL A 52 -24.56 -13.42 9.59
N HIS A 53 -23.33 -13.20 9.14
CA HIS A 53 -22.91 -13.48 7.76
C HIS A 53 -21.92 -14.65 7.62
N VAL A 54 -21.53 -15.23 8.75
CA VAL A 54 -20.56 -16.33 8.88
C VAL A 54 -21.27 -17.52 9.52
N PHE A 55 -21.20 -18.68 8.88
CA PHE A 55 -21.93 -19.89 9.25
C PHE A 55 -21.03 -21.12 9.46
N GLY A 56 -19.72 -20.98 9.26
CA GLY A 56 -18.75 -22.08 9.33
C GLY A 56 -18.70 -22.76 10.70
N GLU A 57 -18.83 -21.99 11.78
CA GLU A 57 -18.89 -22.53 13.14
C GLU A 57 -20.15 -23.38 13.37
N LEU A 58 -21.29 -22.96 12.82
CA LEU A 58 -22.53 -23.74 12.88
C LEU A 58 -22.45 -24.98 12.00
N LEU A 59 -21.87 -24.88 10.80
CA LEU A 59 -21.68 -26.04 9.92
C LEU A 59 -20.75 -27.10 10.53
N ALA A 60 -19.77 -26.69 11.34
CA ALA A 60 -18.86 -27.60 12.03
C ALA A 60 -19.48 -28.30 13.25
N MET A 61 -20.71 -27.96 13.64
CA MET A 61 -21.39 -28.61 14.76
C MET A 61 -21.88 -30.01 14.37
N PRO A 62 -21.61 -31.06 15.19
CA PRO A 62 -22.00 -32.43 14.86
C PRO A 62 -23.53 -32.58 14.69
N ASN A 63 -24.31 -31.87 15.50
CA ASN A 63 -25.77 -31.88 15.43
C ASN A 63 -26.30 -31.35 14.08
N ILE A 64 -25.54 -30.49 13.40
CA ILE A 64 -25.87 -29.92 12.09
C ILE A 64 -25.33 -30.81 10.96
N GLU A 65 -24.13 -31.38 11.11
CA GLU A 65 -23.59 -32.38 10.17
C GLU A 65 -24.48 -33.62 10.08
N GLU A 66 -25.07 -34.08 11.19
CA GLU A 66 -26.01 -35.22 11.19
C GLU A 66 -27.25 -34.97 10.30
N LEU A 67 -27.68 -33.71 10.13
CA LEU A 67 -28.83 -33.36 9.28
C LEU A 67 -28.56 -33.63 7.80
N GLN A 68 -27.29 -33.68 7.38
CA GLN A 68 -26.91 -33.94 5.99
C GLN A 68 -27.43 -35.30 5.51
N ASN A 69 -27.42 -36.31 6.37
CA ASN A 69 -27.86 -37.67 6.06
C ASN A 69 -29.32 -37.94 6.46
N GLY A 70 -29.99 -36.94 7.03
CA GLY A 70 -31.33 -37.06 7.58
C GLY A 70 -32.45 -36.62 6.61
N PRO A 71 -33.71 -36.71 7.05
CA PRO A 71 -34.87 -36.22 6.29
C PRO A 71 -34.87 -34.70 6.08
N HIS A 72 -34.00 -33.98 6.80
CA HIS A 72 -33.87 -32.52 6.76
C HIS A 72 -32.62 -32.04 5.99
N ALA A 73 -32.06 -32.88 5.10
CA ALA A 73 -30.89 -32.55 4.29
C ALA A 73 -31.01 -31.23 3.51
N ASN A 74 -32.24 -30.83 3.12
CA ASN A 74 -32.49 -29.56 2.43
C ASN A 74 -32.07 -28.33 3.26
N TYR A 75 -32.21 -28.38 4.58
CA TYR A 75 -31.79 -27.30 5.48
C TYR A 75 -30.27 -27.20 5.56
N TYR A 76 -29.58 -28.35 5.65
CA TYR A 76 -28.12 -28.40 5.63
C TYR A 76 -27.56 -27.88 4.30
N ASN A 77 -28.13 -28.32 3.17
CA ASN A 77 -27.73 -27.86 1.83
C ASN A 77 -27.93 -26.35 1.69
N THR A 78 -29.01 -25.81 2.27
CA THR A 78 -29.25 -24.37 2.28
C THR A 78 -28.21 -23.64 3.11
N LEU A 79 -27.89 -24.11 4.31
CA LEU A 79 -26.84 -23.50 5.14
C LEU A 79 -25.47 -23.54 4.46
N ASN A 80 -25.14 -24.66 3.81
CA ASN A 80 -23.92 -24.82 3.02
C ASN A 80 -23.86 -23.85 1.83
N LEU A 81 -25.00 -23.55 1.20
CA LEU A 81 -25.11 -22.55 0.15
C LEU A 81 -24.89 -21.13 0.68
N PHE A 82 -25.40 -20.79 1.87
CA PHE A 82 -25.14 -19.48 2.47
C PHE A 82 -23.68 -19.30 2.88
N ALA A 83 -23.02 -20.37 3.34
CA ALA A 83 -21.60 -20.33 3.67
C ALA A 83 -20.70 -20.18 2.44
N TYR A 84 -20.94 -20.94 1.36
CA TYR A 84 -19.98 -21.04 0.25
C TYR A 84 -20.53 -20.73 -1.14
N GLY A 85 -21.85 -20.72 -1.32
CA GLY A 85 -22.50 -20.66 -2.63
C GLY A 85 -22.86 -19.24 -3.10
N THR A 86 -23.64 -19.13 -4.17
CA THR A 86 -24.15 -17.84 -4.68
C THR A 86 -25.66 -17.88 -4.88
N TYR A 87 -26.27 -16.72 -5.05
CA TYR A 87 -27.70 -16.60 -5.33
C TYR A 87 -28.09 -17.29 -6.65
N ARG A 88 -27.23 -17.22 -7.66
CA ARG A 88 -27.43 -17.98 -8.90
C ARG A 88 -27.50 -19.50 -8.68
N GLN A 89 -26.64 -20.04 -7.81
CA GLN A 89 -26.68 -21.47 -7.46
C GLN A 89 -27.96 -21.85 -6.69
N TYR A 90 -28.56 -20.92 -5.94
CA TYR A 90 -29.88 -21.11 -5.33
C TYR A 90 -30.95 -21.31 -6.41
N LEU A 91 -30.96 -20.47 -7.44
CA LEU A 91 -31.94 -20.55 -8.53
C LEU A 91 -31.84 -21.87 -9.31
N GLU A 92 -30.61 -22.36 -9.53
CA GLU A 92 -30.37 -23.63 -10.24
C GLU A 92 -30.79 -24.86 -9.40
N ASN A 93 -30.74 -24.78 -8.06
CA ASN A 93 -30.94 -25.91 -7.15
C ASN A 93 -32.18 -25.81 -6.27
N GLN A 94 -33.20 -25.04 -6.65
CA GLN A 94 -34.41 -24.81 -5.84
C GLN A 94 -35.09 -26.09 -5.34
N THR A 95 -35.02 -27.20 -6.08
CA THR A 95 -35.64 -28.48 -5.70
C THR A 95 -34.97 -29.18 -4.52
N LYS A 96 -33.70 -28.87 -4.24
CA LYS A 96 -32.89 -29.48 -3.15
C LYS A 96 -32.74 -28.55 -1.94
N LEU A 97 -33.35 -27.37 -2.00
CA LEU A 97 -33.19 -26.27 -1.05
C LEU A 97 -34.54 -25.93 -0.44
N ILE A 98 -34.52 -25.20 0.69
CA ILE A 98 -35.75 -24.70 1.30
C ILE A 98 -36.23 -23.45 0.55
N GLN A 99 -37.53 -23.18 0.58
CA GLN A 99 -38.06 -21.92 0.06
C GLN A 99 -37.57 -20.77 0.95
N LEU A 100 -36.81 -19.85 0.37
CA LEU A 100 -36.24 -18.71 1.10
C LEU A 100 -37.27 -17.60 1.30
N SER A 101 -37.35 -17.11 2.54
CA SER A 101 -38.03 -15.86 2.89
C SER A 101 -37.38 -14.66 2.17
N PRO A 102 -38.12 -13.57 1.88
CA PRO A 102 -37.55 -12.38 1.22
C PRO A 102 -36.32 -11.82 1.95
N ALA A 103 -36.28 -11.88 3.29
CA ALA A 103 -35.13 -11.46 4.08
C ALA A 103 -33.90 -12.36 3.83
N MET A 104 -34.10 -13.68 3.77
CA MET A 104 -33.04 -14.65 3.48
C MET A 104 -32.52 -14.47 2.04
N GLN A 105 -33.39 -14.20 1.08
CA GLN A 105 -33.00 -13.96 -0.32
C GLN A 105 -32.10 -12.72 -0.43
N LYS A 106 -32.50 -11.60 0.17
CA LYS A 106 -31.67 -10.38 0.22
C LYS A 106 -30.31 -10.64 0.85
N LYS A 107 -30.27 -11.40 1.95
CA LYS A 107 -29.02 -11.77 2.62
C LYS A 107 -28.10 -12.61 1.72
N LEU A 108 -28.66 -13.58 0.98
CA LEU A 108 -27.89 -14.38 0.03
C LEU A 108 -27.38 -13.52 -1.14
N GLN A 109 -28.18 -12.55 -1.60
CA GLN A 109 -27.76 -11.56 -2.59
C GLN A 109 -26.59 -10.72 -2.07
N HIS A 110 -26.64 -10.19 -0.84
CA HIS A 110 -25.53 -9.48 -0.21
C HIS A 110 -24.25 -10.33 -0.15
N LEU A 111 -24.36 -11.60 0.26
CA LEU A 111 -23.22 -12.53 0.32
C LEU A 111 -22.66 -12.85 -1.08
N THR A 112 -23.51 -12.83 -2.11
CA THR A 112 -23.09 -13.00 -3.51
C THR A 112 -22.28 -11.79 -3.96
N VAL A 113 -22.72 -10.56 -3.64
CA VAL A 113 -21.94 -9.34 -3.89
C VAL A 113 -20.58 -9.40 -3.21
N VAL A 114 -20.51 -9.85 -1.95
CA VAL A 114 -19.23 -10.06 -1.23
C VAL A 114 -18.34 -11.04 -1.97
N SER A 115 -18.90 -12.14 -2.49
CA SER A 115 -18.13 -13.15 -3.24
C SER A 115 -17.55 -12.61 -4.54
N LEU A 116 -18.29 -11.72 -5.21
CA LEU A 116 -17.81 -11.02 -6.41
C LEU A 116 -16.74 -9.98 -6.06
N ALA A 117 -16.90 -9.28 -4.93
CA ALA A 117 -15.92 -8.31 -4.43
C ALA A 117 -14.56 -8.94 -4.07
N ILE A 118 -14.56 -10.20 -3.63
CA ILE A 118 -13.32 -10.95 -3.39
C ILE A 118 -12.54 -11.18 -4.70
N LYS A 119 -13.24 -11.36 -5.83
CA LYS A 119 -12.62 -11.61 -7.15
C LYS A 119 -12.20 -10.32 -7.85
N SER A 120 -13.04 -9.29 -7.81
CA SER A 120 -12.78 -8.00 -8.47
C SER A 120 -13.16 -6.83 -7.57
N LYS A 121 -12.25 -5.86 -7.46
CA LYS A 121 -12.52 -4.60 -6.74
C LYS A 121 -13.49 -3.68 -7.48
N CYS A 122 -13.56 -3.79 -8.80
CA CYS A 122 -14.50 -3.01 -9.62
C CYS A 122 -15.45 -3.99 -10.30
N ILE A 123 -16.70 -4.01 -9.85
CA ILE A 123 -17.71 -4.96 -10.34
C ILE A 123 -18.67 -4.22 -11.28
N PRO A 124 -18.78 -4.61 -12.55
CA PRO A 124 -19.72 -3.98 -13.47
C PRO A 124 -21.17 -4.33 -13.09
N TYR A 125 -22.09 -3.39 -13.30
CA TYR A 125 -23.50 -3.61 -12.97
C TYR A 125 -24.11 -4.78 -13.74
N ASN A 126 -23.68 -5.04 -14.98
CA ASN A 126 -24.19 -6.17 -15.76
C ASN A 126 -23.92 -7.51 -15.06
N GLU A 127 -22.72 -7.70 -14.51
CA GLU A 127 -22.37 -8.91 -13.78
C GLU A 127 -23.18 -9.06 -12.49
N LEU A 128 -23.44 -7.95 -11.79
CA LEU A 128 -24.30 -7.93 -10.60
C LEU A 128 -25.76 -8.25 -10.95
N LEU A 129 -26.29 -7.69 -12.04
CA LEU A 129 -27.67 -7.95 -12.49
C LEU A 129 -27.85 -9.43 -12.86
N ASP A 130 -26.87 -10.02 -13.54
CA ASP A 130 -26.90 -11.42 -13.97
C ASP A 130 -26.74 -12.39 -12.79
N GLU A 131 -25.82 -12.14 -11.84
CA GLU A 131 -25.58 -13.03 -10.70
C GLU A 131 -26.66 -12.93 -9.61
N LEU A 132 -27.34 -11.78 -9.49
CA LEU A 132 -28.38 -11.54 -8.49
C LEU A 132 -29.81 -11.75 -9.03
N ASP A 133 -29.96 -12.01 -10.34
CA ASP A 133 -31.24 -12.07 -11.07
C ASP A 133 -32.10 -10.81 -10.85
N ILE A 134 -31.47 -9.64 -10.95
CA ILE A 134 -32.14 -8.34 -10.80
C ILE A 134 -32.24 -7.69 -12.17
N LYS A 135 -33.45 -7.26 -12.57
CA LYS A 135 -33.69 -6.64 -13.88
C LYS A 135 -33.54 -5.12 -13.87
N ASN A 136 -33.71 -4.49 -12.71
CA ASN A 136 -33.75 -3.04 -12.59
C ASN A 136 -32.54 -2.53 -11.80
N VAL A 137 -31.80 -1.59 -12.41
CA VAL A 137 -30.64 -0.93 -11.80
C VAL A 137 -31.00 -0.23 -10.49
N ARG A 138 -32.21 0.33 -10.34
CA ARG A 138 -32.64 0.97 -9.09
C ARG A 138 -32.71 0.00 -7.92
N VAL A 139 -33.27 -1.18 -8.17
CA VAL A 139 -33.36 -2.24 -7.15
C VAL A 139 -31.98 -2.77 -6.79
N LEU A 140 -31.06 -2.83 -7.76
CA LEU A 140 -29.67 -3.17 -7.52
C LEU A 140 -28.98 -2.10 -6.64
N GLU A 141 -29.14 -0.81 -6.97
CA GLU A 141 -28.59 0.31 -6.18
C GLU A 141 -29.11 0.25 -4.74
N ASP A 142 -30.42 0.07 -4.54
CA ASP A 142 -31.03 -0.04 -3.20
C ASP A 142 -30.46 -1.23 -2.41
N LEU A 143 -30.24 -2.38 -3.06
CA LEU A 143 -29.65 -3.56 -2.43
C LEU A 143 -28.19 -3.35 -2.04
N ILE A 144 -27.40 -2.68 -2.89
CA ILE A 144 -26.01 -2.32 -2.58
C ILE A 144 -25.98 -1.34 -1.40
N ILE A 145 -26.89 -0.35 -1.40
CA ILE A 145 -27.02 0.61 -0.31
C ILE A 145 -27.39 -0.10 1.00
N GLU A 146 -28.35 -1.03 0.98
CA GLU A 146 -28.70 -1.87 2.15
C GLU A 146 -27.49 -2.67 2.65
N ALA A 147 -26.68 -3.24 1.75
CA ALA A 147 -25.47 -3.97 2.12
C ALA A 147 -24.39 -3.07 2.75
N ILE A 148 -24.27 -1.82 2.31
CA ILE A 148 -23.39 -0.81 2.92
C ILE A 148 -23.90 -0.44 4.33
N TYR A 149 -25.20 -0.19 4.48
CA TYR A 149 -25.80 0.12 5.79
C TYR A 149 -25.70 -1.02 6.79
N ALA A 150 -25.64 -2.28 6.31
CA ALA A 150 -25.45 -3.45 7.14
C ALA A 150 -23.96 -3.74 7.45
N ASP A 151 -23.04 -2.85 7.09
CA ASP A 151 -21.58 -2.99 7.24
C ASP A 151 -21.00 -4.24 6.56
N VAL A 152 -21.70 -4.80 5.57
CA VAL A 152 -21.27 -6.01 4.83
C VAL A 152 -20.22 -5.66 3.77
N ILE A 153 -20.43 -4.53 3.08
CA ILE A 153 -19.51 -4.01 2.07
C ILE A 153 -19.29 -2.51 2.30
N HIS A 154 -18.12 -2.03 1.94
CA HIS A 154 -17.77 -0.62 1.93
C HIS A 154 -17.28 -0.27 0.52
N GLY A 155 -17.91 0.72 -0.11
CA GLY A 155 -17.62 1.03 -1.50
C GLY A 155 -18.33 2.25 -2.09
N LYS A 156 -17.83 2.62 -3.26
CA LYS A 156 -18.24 3.65 -4.22
C LYS A 156 -19.28 3.14 -5.24
N LEU A 157 -20.49 3.70 -5.33
CA LEU A 157 -21.30 3.51 -6.55
C LEU A 157 -20.86 4.51 -7.62
N ASP A 158 -20.33 4.03 -8.76
CA ASP A 158 -20.01 4.85 -9.93
C ASP A 158 -21.07 4.66 -11.02
N GLN A 159 -22.06 5.56 -10.99
CA GLN A 159 -23.15 5.55 -11.96
C GLN A 159 -22.72 5.89 -13.38
N LYS A 160 -21.63 6.65 -13.55
CA LYS A 160 -21.16 7.07 -14.88
C LYS A 160 -20.57 5.88 -15.63
N ASN A 161 -19.76 5.09 -14.95
CA ASN A 161 -19.14 3.89 -15.52
C ASN A 161 -19.97 2.62 -15.32
N LYS A 162 -21.11 2.71 -14.59
CA LYS A 162 -21.99 1.58 -14.25
C LYS A 162 -21.24 0.46 -13.54
N GLN A 163 -20.47 0.83 -12.51
CA GLN A 163 -19.66 -0.09 -11.74
C GLN A 163 -19.76 0.20 -10.24
N LEU A 164 -19.62 -0.85 -9.44
CA LEU A 164 -19.44 -0.78 -8.00
C LEU A 164 -17.94 -0.90 -7.70
N GLU A 165 -17.39 0.13 -7.07
CA GLU A 165 -16.01 0.13 -6.56
C GLU A 165 -16.04 -0.30 -5.10
N VAL A 166 -15.47 -1.47 -4.80
CA VAL A 166 -15.43 -2.02 -3.44
C VAL A 166 -14.07 -1.76 -2.80
N ASP A 167 -14.09 -1.02 -1.69
CA ASP A 167 -12.90 -0.73 -0.89
C ASP A 167 -12.63 -1.87 0.10
N TYR A 168 -13.69 -2.37 0.74
CA TYR A 168 -13.63 -3.45 1.72
C TYR A 168 -14.92 -4.27 1.70
N ALA A 169 -14.79 -5.57 1.92
CA ALA A 169 -15.92 -6.48 2.09
C ALA A 169 -15.63 -7.40 3.28
N ILE A 170 -16.67 -7.80 4.01
CA ILE A 170 -16.51 -8.78 5.08
C ILE A 170 -16.01 -10.12 4.53
N GLY A 171 -15.24 -10.84 5.35
CA GLY A 171 -14.87 -12.21 5.05
C GLY A 171 -16.07 -13.14 5.15
N ARG A 172 -16.29 -13.96 4.13
CA ARG A 172 -17.23 -15.09 4.18
C ARG A 172 -16.51 -16.36 4.63
N ASP A 173 -17.27 -17.42 4.89
CA ASP A 173 -16.73 -18.74 5.23
C ASP A 173 -15.78 -19.29 4.16
N ILE A 174 -14.68 -19.85 4.64
CA ILE A 174 -13.61 -20.44 3.83
C ILE A 174 -13.74 -21.97 3.92
N ARG A 175 -13.63 -22.68 2.80
CA ARG A 175 -13.59 -24.15 2.84
C ARG A 175 -12.22 -24.60 3.34
N LYS A 176 -12.17 -25.72 4.06
CA LYS A 176 -10.92 -26.28 4.59
C LYS A 176 -9.85 -26.53 3.49
N GLY A 177 -10.25 -26.73 2.23
CA GLY A 177 -9.35 -26.89 1.09
C GLY A 177 -8.70 -25.60 0.60
N ASP A 178 -9.40 -24.46 0.70
CA ASP A 178 -9.00 -23.18 0.10
C ASP A 178 -7.93 -22.46 0.93
N VAL A 179 -7.69 -22.93 2.16
CA VAL A 179 -6.63 -22.39 3.05
C VAL A 179 -5.25 -22.45 2.38
N LYS A 180 -4.99 -23.47 1.56
CA LYS A 180 -3.72 -23.59 0.82
C LYS A 180 -3.58 -22.52 -0.26
N GLU A 181 -4.68 -22.18 -0.93
CA GLU A 181 -4.70 -21.14 -1.96
C GLU A 181 -4.48 -19.76 -1.33
N ILE A 182 -5.09 -19.50 -0.17
CA ILE A 182 -4.86 -18.27 0.61
C ILE A 182 -3.39 -18.18 1.04
N ALA A 183 -2.81 -19.28 1.51
CA ALA A 183 -1.38 -19.30 1.87
C ALA A 183 -0.48 -19.05 0.65
N SER A 184 -0.81 -19.64 -0.51
CA SER A 184 -0.06 -19.44 -1.76
C SER A 184 -0.10 -17.98 -2.22
N THR A 185 -1.29 -17.36 -2.24
CA THR A 185 -1.44 -15.95 -2.67
C THR A 185 -0.71 -14.99 -1.73
N LEU A 186 -0.72 -15.24 -0.41
CA LEU A 186 0.07 -14.48 0.56
C LEU A 186 1.58 -14.66 0.34
N GLN A 187 2.03 -15.88 0.02
CA GLN A 187 3.43 -16.14 -0.30
C GLN A 187 3.84 -15.41 -1.57
N GLU A 188 3.06 -15.48 -2.64
CA GLU A 188 3.30 -14.76 -3.90
C GLU A 188 3.38 -13.24 -3.67
N TRP A 189 2.53 -12.70 -2.81
CA TRP A 189 2.59 -11.29 -2.43
C TRP A 189 3.87 -10.95 -1.66
N SER A 190 4.29 -11.81 -0.72
CA SER A 190 5.55 -11.66 0.01
C SER A 190 6.76 -11.70 -0.93
N ASP A 191 6.80 -12.68 -1.83
CA ASP A 191 7.88 -12.85 -2.80
C ASP A 191 7.95 -11.66 -3.78
N SER A 192 6.79 -11.10 -4.14
CA SER A 192 6.70 -9.87 -4.95
C SER A 192 7.29 -8.67 -4.21
N CYS A 193 6.99 -8.52 -2.91
CA CYS A 193 7.58 -7.48 -2.08
C CYS A 193 9.10 -7.65 -1.96
N GLU A 194 9.60 -8.88 -1.74
CA GLU A 194 11.03 -9.16 -1.68
C GLU A 194 11.72 -8.86 -3.01
N THR A 195 11.11 -9.24 -4.14
CA THR A 195 11.63 -8.93 -5.47
C THR A 195 11.74 -7.43 -5.71
N ILE A 196 10.73 -6.63 -5.31
CA ILE A 196 10.77 -5.17 -5.42
C ILE A 196 11.88 -4.59 -4.54
N LEU A 197 12.04 -5.09 -3.32
CA LEU A 197 13.10 -4.65 -2.41
C LEU A 197 14.49 -4.95 -2.98
N LEU A 198 14.72 -6.15 -3.51
CA LEU A 198 15.98 -6.53 -4.17
C LEU A 198 16.27 -5.70 -5.42
N CYS A 199 15.23 -5.39 -6.21
CA CYS A 199 15.36 -4.50 -7.35
C CYS A 199 15.78 -3.09 -6.91
N LEU A 200 15.16 -2.55 -5.86
CA LEU A 200 15.53 -1.25 -5.29
C LEU A 200 16.97 -1.25 -4.79
N GLU A 201 17.40 -2.27 -4.06
CA GLU A 201 18.77 -2.42 -3.59
C GLU A 201 19.77 -2.47 -4.75
N THR A 202 19.45 -3.22 -5.80
CA THR A 202 20.27 -3.29 -7.02
C THR A 202 20.39 -1.92 -7.69
N GLN A 203 19.30 -1.16 -7.79
CA GLN A 203 19.34 0.20 -8.35
C GLN A 203 20.17 1.16 -7.49
N ILE A 204 20.07 1.06 -6.16
CA ILE A 204 20.90 1.83 -5.23
C ILE A 204 22.39 1.51 -5.43
N ASN A 205 22.73 0.22 -5.49
CA ASN A 205 24.12 -0.22 -5.68
C ASN A 205 24.68 0.21 -7.04
N ARG A 206 23.87 0.14 -8.09
CA ARG A 206 24.24 0.66 -9.43
C ARG A 206 24.49 2.17 -9.39
N ALA A 207 23.59 2.94 -8.77
CA ALA A 207 23.74 4.39 -8.65
C ALA A 207 24.99 4.78 -7.85
N ASN A 208 25.26 4.08 -6.74
CA ASN A 208 26.46 4.28 -5.91
C ASN A 208 27.75 3.94 -6.69
N THR A 209 27.74 2.83 -7.43
CA THR A 209 28.89 2.42 -8.25
C THR A 209 29.19 3.43 -9.34
N GLU A 210 28.17 3.90 -10.06
CA GLU A 210 28.35 4.92 -11.10
C GLU A 210 28.83 6.26 -10.51
N LYS A 211 28.27 6.66 -9.36
CA LYS A 211 28.75 7.83 -8.62
C LYS A 211 30.23 7.68 -8.24
N GLN A 212 30.65 6.52 -7.74
CA GLN A 212 32.05 6.28 -7.38
C GLN A 212 32.97 6.30 -8.61
N LYS A 213 32.54 5.73 -9.73
CA LYS A 213 33.28 5.81 -11.01
C LYS A 213 33.46 7.25 -11.47
N ARG A 214 32.40 8.05 -11.39
CA ARG A 214 32.42 9.49 -11.74
C ARG A 214 33.38 10.27 -10.85
N ILE A 215 33.38 10.00 -9.54
CA ILE A 215 34.31 10.63 -8.58
C ILE A 215 35.76 10.28 -8.94
N LYS A 216 36.08 8.99 -9.10
CA LYS A 216 37.44 8.55 -9.46
C LYS A 216 37.93 9.14 -10.79
N HIS A 217 37.05 9.18 -11.79
CA HIS A 217 37.38 9.76 -13.10
C HIS A 217 37.66 11.26 -12.99
N LYS A 218 36.86 12.00 -12.20
CA LYS A 218 37.10 13.42 -11.92
C LYS A 218 38.44 13.63 -11.21
N GLU A 219 38.74 12.83 -10.19
CA GLU A 219 40.02 12.89 -9.47
C GLU A 219 41.21 12.64 -10.39
N SER A 220 41.12 11.67 -11.32
CA SER A 220 42.17 11.40 -12.32
C SER A 220 42.42 12.61 -13.22
N ILE A 221 41.35 13.23 -13.73
CA ILE A 221 41.46 14.43 -14.57
C ILE A 221 42.06 15.60 -13.78
N ASP A 222 41.61 15.81 -12.54
CA ASP A 222 42.12 16.89 -11.69
C ASP A 222 43.62 16.68 -11.39
N GLN A 223 44.06 15.42 -11.20
CA GLN A 223 45.47 15.07 -11.03
C GLN A 223 46.30 15.29 -12.30
N GLU A 224 45.80 14.92 -13.47
CA GLU A 224 46.44 15.19 -14.76
C GLU A 224 46.59 16.69 -15.00
N ILE A 225 45.55 17.48 -14.71
CA ILE A 225 45.61 18.95 -14.78
C ILE A 225 46.67 19.50 -13.83
N ALA A 226 46.76 18.98 -12.60
CA ALA A 226 47.78 19.40 -11.64
C ALA A 226 49.20 19.06 -12.12
N ASN A 227 49.40 17.87 -12.70
CA ASN A 227 50.69 17.44 -13.24
C ASN A 227 51.10 18.30 -14.45
N LEU A 228 50.17 18.56 -15.39
CA LEU A 228 50.41 19.45 -16.53
C LEU A 228 50.74 20.88 -16.09
N LYS A 229 50.02 21.42 -15.10
CA LYS A 229 50.31 22.74 -14.53
C LYS A 229 51.72 22.80 -13.92
N LYS A 230 52.16 21.75 -13.23
CA LYS A 230 53.53 21.66 -12.69
C LYS A 230 54.57 21.60 -13.81
N ALA A 231 54.38 20.75 -14.82
CA ALA A 231 55.30 20.62 -15.95
C ALA A 231 55.47 21.94 -16.72
N ILE A 232 54.37 22.66 -16.99
CA ILE A 232 54.41 23.99 -17.63
C ILE A 232 55.18 24.98 -16.75
N LYS A 233 55.00 24.94 -15.42
CA LYS A 233 55.72 25.83 -14.51
C LYS A 233 57.22 25.53 -14.46
N THR A 234 57.62 24.27 -14.48
CA THR A 234 59.04 23.88 -14.52
C THR A 234 59.69 24.28 -15.86
N GLN A 235 59.04 24.07 -16.99
CA GLN A 235 59.54 24.49 -18.31
C GLN A 235 59.66 26.01 -18.44
N ALA A 236 58.77 26.78 -17.81
CA ALA A 236 58.88 28.24 -17.76
C ALA A 236 60.10 28.71 -16.95
N VAL A 237 60.46 28.00 -15.87
CA VAL A 237 61.65 28.31 -15.06
C VAL A 237 62.95 27.92 -15.77
N GLU A 238 62.99 26.78 -16.45
CA GLU A 238 64.15 26.35 -17.26
C GLU A 238 64.39 27.29 -18.47
N SER A 239 63.33 27.84 -19.07
CA SER A 239 63.43 28.85 -20.14
C SER A 239 63.93 30.21 -19.65
N ASP A 240 63.64 30.59 -18.40
CA ASP A 240 64.14 31.84 -17.80
C ASP A 240 65.62 31.71 -17.37
N GLU A 241 66.08 30.53 -16.92
CA GLU A 241 67.50 30.28 -16.61
C GLU A 241 68.39 30.17 -17.87
N ALA A 242 67.87 29.63 -18.98
CA ALA A 242 68.62 29.56 -20.24
C ALA A 242 68.88 30.93 -20.89
N MET A 243 68.05 31.94 -20.60
CA MET A 243 68.21 33.32 -21.12
C MET A 243 69.10 34.22 -20.24
N ALA A 244 69.64 33.70 -19.12
CA ALA A 244 70.52 34.47 -18.23
C ALA A 244 72.03 34.36 -18.55
N THR A 245 72.43 33.60 -19.59
CA THR A 245 73.86 33.36 -19.91
C THR A 245 74.40 33.97 -21.20
N ASP A 246 73.62 34.73 -21.97
CA ASP A 246 74.19 35.51 -23.09
C ASP A 246 73.82 36.98 -23.02
N THR A 247 74.82 37.79 -22.70
CA THR A 247 74.75 39.25 -22.71
C THR A 247 75.09 39.76 -24.12
N CYS A 248 74.38 40.81 -24.56
CA CYS A 248 74.68 41.75 -25.66
C CYS A 248 74.29 41.38 -27.11
N ARG A 249 73.23 42.01 -27.63
CA ARG A 249 73.33 43.12 -28.63
C ARG A 249 71.96 43.68 -29.01
N ASP A 250 71.81 44.99 -28.88
CA ASP A 250 70.81 45.79 -29.59
C ASP A 250 70.97 45.65 -31.12
N ILE A 251 69.86 45.64 -31.87
CA ILE A 251 69.63 46.41 -33.10
C ILE A 251 68.14 46.32 -33.51
N VAL A 252 67.65 47.49 -33.91
CA VAL A 252 66.30 47.85 -34.35
C VAL A 252 66.02 47.39 -35.79
N GLY A 253 64.79 46.91 -36.04
CA GLY A 253 64.03 47.22 -37.27
C GLY A 253 63.77 46.07 -38.26
N GLY A 254 62.48 45.86 -38.58
CA GLY A 254 62.03 45.37 -39.89
C GLY A 254 61.11 44.14 -39.91
N LEU A 255 59.79 44.37 -40.10
CA LEU A 255 58.79 43.64 -40.94
C LEU A 255 59.01 42.12 -41.16
N ASP A 256 58.07 41.18 -40.98
CA ASP A 256 56.66 41.14 -41.39
C ASP A 256 56.05 39.76 -40.99
N LEU A 257 54.73 39.61 -41.12
CA LEU A 257 53.96 38.35 -41.19
C LEU A 257 53.67 37.50 -39.92
N ARG A 258 52.34 37.34 -39.72
CA ARG A 258 51.56 36.15 -39.30
C ARG A 258 50.96 36.08 -37.87
N LYS A 259 49.62 36.16 -37.92
CA LYS A 259 48.62 35.17 -37.42
C LYS A 259 48.06 35.40 -36.00
N LYS A 260 46.79 35.81 -36.00
CA LYS A 260 45.85 35.96 -34.88
C LYS A 260 45.89 34.77 -33.89
N PRO A 261 45.88 35.01 -32.56
CA PRO A 261 45.59 33.95 -31.60
C PRO A 261 44.08 33.65 -31.60
N ALA A 262 43.74 32.39 -31.86
CA ALA A 262 42.38 31.89 -31.77
C ALA A 262 41.93 31.88 -30.29
N LYS A 263 40.86 32.61 -29.99
CA LYS A 263 40.10 32.48 -28.74
C LYS A 263 39.64 31.02 -28.58
N SER A 264 40.21 30.31 -27.61
CA SER A 264 39.62 29.07 -27.07
C SER A 264 38.23 29.41 -26.53
N LYS A 265 37.20 28.84 -27.15
CA LYS A 265 35.80 28.95 -26.73
C LYS A 265 35.66 28.45 -25.29
N SER A 266 35.44 29.38 -24.37
CA SER A 266 34.88 29.07 -23.06
C SER A 266 33.52 28.37 -23.26
N LEU A 267 33.34 27.21 -22.63
CA LEU A 267 32.07 26.48 -22.61
C LEU A 267 30.99 27.42 -22.08
N LYS A 268 30.02 27.76 -22.95
CA LYS A 268 28.93 28.68 -22.65
C LYS A 268 28.10 28.15 -21.48
N GLY A 269 27.67 29.07 -20.60
CA GLY A 269 26.84 28.83 -19.41
C GLY A 269 25.45 28.21 -19.63
N SER A 270 25.16 27.69 -20.82
CA SER A 270 23.94 26.92 -21.10
C SER A 270 23.98 25.50 -20.52
N ASP A 271 25.16 24.85 -20.50
CA ASP A 271 25.27 23.46 -20.02
C ASP A 271 25.23 23.37 -18.49
N VAL A 272 25.76 24.37 -17.79
CA VAL A 272 25.75 24.44 -16.33
C VAL A 272 24.32 24.64 -15.78
N HIS A 273 23.48 25.40 -16.50
CA HIS A 273 22.08 25.58 -16.14
C HIS A 273 21.19 24.38 -16.50
N GLN A 274 21.51 23.64 -17.57
CA GLN A 274 20.82 22.38 -17.90
C GLN A 274 21.12 21.29 -16.86
N ILE A 275 22.39 21.14 -16.45
CA ILE A 275 22.79 20.17 -15.42
C ILE A 275 22.20 20.54 -14.05
N SER A 276 22.18 21.83 -13.68
CA SER A 276 21.56 22.28 -12.42
C SER A 276 20.04 22.08 -12.40
N ARG A 277 19.36 22.20 -13.56
CA ARG A 277 17.92 21.89 -13.69
C ARG A 277 17.64 20.40 -13.57
N VAL A 278 18.42 19.54 -14.22
CA VAL A 278 18.26 18.08 -14.13
C VAL A 278 18.51 17.58 -12.71
N VAL A 279 19.53 18.10 -12.02
CA VAL A 279 19.81 17.75 -10.60
C VAL A 279 18.70 18.23 -9.66
N ARG A 280 18.10 19.41 -9.90
CA ARG A 280 16.95 19.89 -9.12
C ARG A 280 15.68 19.08 -9.38
N VAL A 281 15.39 18.70 -10.62
CA VAL A 281 14.21 17.89 -10.98
C VAL A 281 14.31 16.49 -10.38
N ILE A 282 15.50 15.87 -10.40
CA ILE A 282 15.74 14.56 -9.77
C ILE A 282 15.65 14.66 -8.24
N GLY A 283 16.23 15.70 -7.63
CA GLY A 283 16.16 15.93 -6.19
C GLY A 283 14.73 16.16 -5.67
N VAL A 284 13.93 16.97 -6.37
CA VAL A 284 12.51 17.22 -6.01
C VAL A 284 11.65 15.97 -6.22
N SER A 285 11.95 15.15 -7.24
CA SER A 285 11.23 13.90 -7.49
C SER A 285 11.53 12.84 -6.41
N THR A 286 12.79 12.70 -5.98
CA THR A 286 13.16 11.80 -4.88
C THR A 286 12.57 12.22 -3.54
N GLN A 287 12.51 13.53 -3.23
CA GLN A 287 11.87 14.01 -2.00
C GLN A 287 10.35 13.85 -2.01
N ARG A 288 9.69 13.95 -3.18
CA ARG A 288 8.27 13.62 -3.33
C ARG A 288 8.01 12.13 -3.18
N LEU A 289 8.85 11.27 -3.78
CA LEU A 289 8.73 9.81 -3.60
C LEU A 289 8.94 9.40 -2.14
N ILE A 290 9.94 9.97 -1.46
CA ILE A 290 10.21 9.70 -0.05
C ILE A 290 9.06 10.19 0.83
N ARG A 291 8.43 11.35 0.51
CA ARG A 291 7.25 11.82 1.25
C ARG A 291 6.02 10.95 0.99
N VAL A 292 5.79 10.50 -0.24
CA VAL A 292 4.67 9.59 -0.58
C VAL A 292 4.87 8.22 0.07
N LEU A 293 6.09 7.69 0.07
CA LEU A 293 6.45 6.46 0.79
C LEU A 293 6.34 6.65 2.31
N ALA A 294 6.78 7.78 2.87
CA ALA A 294 6.66 8.05 4.30
C ALA A 294 5.21 8.24 4.75
N ILE A 295 4.35 8.86 3.92
CA ILE A 295 2.91 8.98 4.16
C ILE A 295 2.23 7.61 4.04
N GLY A 296 2.59 6.81 3.02
CA GLY A 296 2.08 5.45 2.84
C GLY A 296 2.46 4.53 4.00
N ILE A 297 3.73 4.55 4.42
CA ILE A 297 4.24 3.78 5.57
C ILE A 297 3.61 4.26 6.87
N ARG A 298 3.43 5.58 7.07
CA ARG A 298 2.77 6.13 8.26
C ARG A 298 1.28 5.77 8.32
N SER A 299 0.58 5.79 7.18
CA SER A 299 -0.83 5.37 7.10
C SER A 299 -0.98 3.86 7.35
N TYR A 300 0.00 3.05 6.95
CA TYR A 300 0.05 1.61 7.24
C TYR A 300 0.37 1.33 8.72
N PHE A 301 1.22 2.14 9.35
CA PHE A 301 1.62 1.97 10.75
C PHE A 301 0.63 2.58 11.76
N GLU A 302 -0.13 3.62 11.38
CA GLU A 302 -1.19 4.19 12.23
C GLU A 302 -2.44 3.29 12.30
N GLN A 303 -2.58 2.30 11.39
CA GLN A 303 -3.67 1.32 11.40
C GLN A 303 -3.30 -0.03 12.07
N GLY A 304 -2.02 -0.26 12.39
CA GLY A 304 -1.55 -1.50 13.03
C GLY A 304 -0.88 -1.24 14.38
N ARG A 305 -1.53 -1.63 15.48
CA ARG A 305 -0.92 -1.65 16.82
C ARG A 305 0.21 -2.68 16.89
N HIS A 306 1.45 -2.30 16.61
CA HIS A 306 2.62 -2.98 17.16
C HIS A 306 3.73 -1.97 17.50
N ARG A 307 3.96 -1.77 18.81
CA ARG A 307 5.11 -1.01 19.32
C ARG A 307 6.39 -1.82 19.09
N ILE A 308 7.15 -1.49 18.06
CA ILE A 308 8.58 -1.86 17.99
C ILE A 308 9.39 -0.73 18.61
N ASN A 309 10.20 -1.06 19.62
CA ASN A 309 11.03 -0.12 20.35
C ASN A 309 12.13 0.46 19.44
N ALA A 310 11.93 1.71 19.00
CA ALA A 310 12.80 2.43 18.08
C ALA A 310 14.25 2.65 18.60
N LYS A 311 14.56 2.28 19.85
CA LYS A 311 15.91 2.37 20.41
C LYS A 311 16.85 1.24 19.94
N SER A 312 16.32 0.11 19.46
CA SER A 312 17.17 -1.04 19.06
C SER A 312 17.78 -0.87 17.66
N CYS A 313 17.03 -0.32 16.71
CA CYS A 313 17.46 -0.25 15.30
C CYS A 313 18.49 0.87 15.03
N TYR A 314 18.60 1.87 15.91
CA TYR A 314 19.54 2.99 15.74
C TYR A 314 20.96 2.70 16.22
N ALA A 315 21.18 1.61 16.97
CA ALA A 315 22.49 1.30 17.54
C ALA A 315 23.43 0.52 16.59
N ALA A 316 22.91 -0.05 15.49
CA ALA A 316 23.66 -0.98 14.64
C ALA A 316 24.28 -0.37 13.36
N SER A 317 24.09 0.93 13.08
CA SER A 317 24.65 1.55 11.87
C SER A 317 25.25 2.94 12.14
N GLN A 318 26.47 2.96 12.65
CA GLN A 318 27.34 4.13 12.53
C GLN A 318 28.60 3.79 11.73
N PRO A 319 28.79 4.39 10.55
CA PRO A 319 30.11 4.76 10.08
C PRO A 319 30.46 6.15 10.59
N LYS A 320 31.58 6.24 11.30
CA LYS A 320 32.22 7.48 11.75
C LYS A 320 32.64 8.32 10.53
N SER A 321 32.04 9.49 10.34
CA SER A 321 32.75 10.68 9.85
C SER A 321 31.87 11.92 10.04
N HIS A 322 32.43 12.90 10.75
CA HIS A 322 31.85 14.20 11.05
C HIS A 322 31.39 14.95 9.78
N TYR A 323 30.15 15.43 9.77
CA TYR A 323 29.80 16.77 9.28
C TYR A 323 28.59 17.28 10.08
N VAL A 324 28.81 18.40 10.76
CA VAL A 324 27.87 19.09 11.64
C VAL A 324 26.68 19.62 10.83
N PHE A 325 25.46 19.13 11.09
CA PHE A 325 24.23 19.80 10.66
C PHE A 325 23.70 20.64 11.82
N HIS A 326 23.83 21.95 11.69
CA HIS A 326 23.27 22.94 12.58
C HIS A 326 21.73 22.96 12.41
N CYS A 327 20.98 22.54 13.42
CA CYS A 327 19.53 22.72 13.47
C CYS A 327 19.21 24.22 13.59
N PHE A 328 18.73 24.85 12.52
CA PHE A 328 18.04 26.13 12.63
C PHE A 328 16.57 25.88 12.99
N HIS A 329 16.29 26.03 14.28
CA HIS A 329 14.96 26.35 14.80
C HIS A 329 14.51 27.69 14.20
N HIS A 330 13.34 27.76 13.57
CA HIS A 330 12.51 28.96 13.58
C HIS A 330 11.08 28.59 13.14
N GLY A 331 10.22 28.40 14.13
CA GLY A 331 8.77 28.43 13.97
C GLY A 331 8.33 29.85 13.65
N TRP A 332 7.37 29.97 12.74
CA TRP A 332 6.71 31.22 12.42
C TRP A 332 5.65 31.53 13.48
N ILE A 333 5.78 32.74 14.02
CA ILE A 333 4.75 33.48 14.74
C ILE A 333 3.72 33.96 13.72
N ALA A 334 2.44 33.76 14.00
CA ALA A 334 1.36 34.55 13.44
C ALA A 334 0.55 35.11 14.62
N VAL A 335 0.64 36.42 14.81
CA VAL A 335 -0.28 37.25 15.60
C VAL A 335 -0.92 38.20 14.59
N VAL A 336 -2.21 38.01 14.32
CA VAL A 336 -3.35 38.92 14.58
C VAL A 336 -4.61 38.10 14.31
#